data_AF-A0A7S1P2Z7-F1
#
_entry.id   AF-A0A7S1P2Z7-F1
#
_cell.length_a   1.000
_cell.length_b   1.000
_cell.length_c   1.000
_cell.angle_alpha   90.00
_cell.angle_beta   90.00
_cell.angle_gamma   90.00
#
_symmetry.space_group_name_H-M   'P 1'
#
loop_
_entity.id
_entity.type
_entity.pdbx_description
1 polymer ?
#
loop_
_entity_poly.entity_id
_entity_poly.type
_entity_poly.pdbx_seq_one_letter_code
_entity_poly.pdbx_strand_id
1 'polypeptide(L)'
;QRKNMYIFNLDFHRKAYKDERKRSLYPTTHGSLPLRNIVVDASERLNEMALVNHFSCIQLVSHLPKARNAKANAEWHQVLVDGWPHIILTTVPGTPINPNDEILADFGGDWFKNVIRLASQFLYRELTFYRSVAFKQFNRDWLRSQIDHIAAEAAVKVDETDK
;
A
#
# COMPACT_ATOMS: atom_id res chain seq x y z
N GLN A 1 -12.15 12.57 0.38
CA GLN A 1 -11.28 11.50 -0.16
C GLN A 1 -9.84 11.87 0.19
N ARG A 2 -9.16 11.10 1.06
CA ARG A 2 -7.73 11.32 1.35
C ARG A 2 -6.93 10.56 0.30
N LYS A 3 -6.23 11.31 -0.55
CA LYS A 3 -5.30 10.81 -1.57
C LYS A 3 -4.21 9.96 -0.90
N ASN A 4 -3.80 8.88 -1.56
CA ASN A 4 -2.65 8.06 -1.18
C ASN A 4 -1.38 8.91 -1.29
N MET A 5 -1.10 9.69 -0.25
CA MET A 5 0.07 10.56 -0.20
C MET A 5 1.26 9.70 0.18
N TYR A 6 2.06 9.31 -0.81
CA TYR A 6 3.36 8.70 -0.59
C TYR A 6 4.35 9.76 -0.15
N ILE A 7 4.50 9.97 1.16
CA ILE A 7 5.59 10.80 1.68
C ILE A 7 6.85 9.94 1.66
N PHE A 8 7.73 10.18 0.69
CA PHE A 8 9.14 9.80 0.82
C PHE A 8 9.76 10.64 1.93
N ASN A 9 9.71 10.16 3.17
CA ASN A 9 10.60 10.68 4.20
C ASN A 9 11.95 9.95 4.09
N LEU A 10 12.90 10.61 3.45
CA LEU A 10 14.24 10.11 3.16
C LEU A 10 15.23 10.49 4.28
N ASP A 11 14.82 10.40 5.54
CA ASP A 11 15.61 10.75 6.74
C ASP A 11 16.89 9.90 6.94
N PHE A 12 17.33 9.12 5.95
CA PHE A 12 18.46 8.19 6.07
C PHE A 12 19.86 8.84 6.18
N HIS A 13 20.00 10.16 6.17
CA HIS A 13 21.33 10.78 6.36
C HIS A 13 21.50 11.65 7.60
N ARG A 14 20.69 11.43 8.65
CA ARG A 14 20.89 12.12 9.94
C ARG A 14 22.26 11.86 10.60
N LYS A 15 23.00 10.81 10.17
CA LYS A 15 24.41 10.57 10.55
C LYS A 15 25.44 11.13 9.56
N ALA A 16 25.14 11.23 8.26
CA ALA A 16 26.09 11.76 7.27
C ALA A 16 26.27 13.29 7.36
N TYR A 17 25.27 14.01 7.90
CA TYR A 17 25.30 15.47 8.02
C TYR A 17 25.92 16.03 9.32
N LYS A 18 26.55 15.20 10.16
CA LYS A 18 27.29 15.74 11.33
C LYS A 18 28.68 16.25 10.97
N ASP A 19 29.25 15.85 9.83
CA ASP A 19 30.62 16.23 9.44
C ASP A 19 30.73 17.34 8.37
N GLU A 20 29.64 17.71 7.68
CA GLU A 20 29.70 18.69 6.59
C GLU A 20 29.62 20.16 7.02
N ARG A 21 29.65 20.48 8.32
CA ARG A 21 29.65 21.88 8.80
C ARG A 21 30.89 22.71 8.42
N LYS A 22 31.80 22.20 7.58
CA LYS A 22 33.05 22.92 7.25
C LYS A 22 33.36 23.12 5.77
N ARG A 23 32.62 22.60 4.79
CA ARG A 23 32.89 22.92 3.38
C ARG A 23 31.65 22.88 2.49
N SER A 24 31.06 24.04 2.24
CA SER A 24 30.42 24.32 0.96
C SER A 24 30.86 25.70 0.50
N LEU A 25 31.91 25.70 -0.33
CA LEU A 25 32.33 26.78 -1.20
C LEU A 25 31.52 26.66 -2.50
N TYR A 26 30.27 27.15 -2.51
CA TYR A 26 29.62 27.54 -3.76
C TYR A 26 28.78 28.81 -3.51
N PRO A 27 28.92 29.84 -4.35
CA PRO A 27 28.29 31.13 -4.11
C PRO A 27 26.78 31.06 -4.37
N THR A 28 26.06 31.72 -3.48
CA THR A 28 24.62 31.90 -3.49
C THR A 28 24.22 32.82 -4.63
N THR A 29 23.81 32.27 -5.76
CA THR A 29 23.15 33.00 -6.85
C THR A 29 22.08 32.10 -7.46
N HIS A 30 20.85 32.64 -7.50
CA HIS A 30 19.55 31.98 -7.73
C HIS A 30 18.89 31.39 -6.49
N GLY A 31 17.64 31.82 -6.28
CA GLY A 31 16.84 31.67 -5.07
C GLY A 31 16.90 30.27 -4.48
N SER A 32 17.39 30.20 -3.25
CA SER A 32 17.38 29.01 -2.42
C SER A 32 15.93 28.54 -2.22
N LEU A 33 15.50 27.57 -3.01
CA LEU A 33 14.28 26.85 -2.71
C LEU A 33 14.45 26.19 -1.33
N PRO A 34 13.48 26.32 -0.41
CA PRO A 34 13.52 25.59 0.83
C PRO A 34 13.22 24.12 0.49
N LEU A 35 14.22 23.36 0.05
CA LEU A 35 14.14 21.96 -0.35
C LEU A 35 13.93 21.01 0.85
N ARG A 36 13.24 21.47 1.90
CA ARG A 36 12.78 20.59 2.98
C ARG A 36 11.33 20.27 2.69
N ASN A 37 11.07 19.02 2.31
CA ASN A 37 9.74 18.41 2.14
C ASN A 37 9.09 18.54 0.75
N ILE A 38 9.82 18.26 -0.34
CA ILE A 38 9.21 18.01 -1.65
C ILE A 38 8.82 16.54 -1.75
N VAL A 39 7.60 16.28 -2.20
CA VAL A 39 7.06 14.93 -2.42
C VAL A 39 6.73 14.76 -3.90
N VAL A 40 7.14 13.63 -4.48
CA VAL A 40 6.76 13.24 -5.84
C VAL A 40 5.48 12.42 -5.75
N ASP A 41 4.42 12.92 -6.39
CA ASP A 41 3.13 12.23 -6.50
C ASP A 41 2.99 11.63 -7.92
N ALA A 42 2.89 10.31 -7.97
CA ALA A 42 2.74 9.53 -9.21
C ALA A 42 1.28 9.07 -9.44
N SER A 43 0.29 9.66 -8.75
CA SER A 43 -1.11 9.19 -8.81
C SER A 43 -1.80 9.46 -10.16
N GLU A 44 -1.42 10.53 -10.87
CA GLU A 44 -2.07 10.95 -12.12
C GLU A 44 -1.17 10.79 -13.35
N ARG A 45 0.15 10.94 -13.17
CA ARG A 45 1.16 10.77 -14.22
C ARG A 45 2.32 10.00 -13.64
N LEU A 46 2.66 8.88 -14.28
CA LEU A 46 3.68 7.96 -13.80
C LEU A 46 4.42 7.31 -14.96
N ASN A 47 5.65 6.89 -14.68
CA ASN A 47 6.37 5.91 -15.47
C ASN A 47 6.39 4.57 -14.73
N GLU A 48 7.06 3.59 -15.29
CA GLU A 48 7.16 2.22 -14.78
C GLU A 48 7.82 2.14 -13.40
N MET A 49 8.63 3.14 -13.00
CA MET A 49 9.26 3.17 -11.67
C MET A 49 8.22 3.25 -10.55
N ALA A 50 7.03 3.81 -10.81
CA ALA A 50 5.95 3.87 -9.82
C ALA A 50 5.35 2.50 -9.48
N LEU A 51 5.64 1.48 -10.29
CA LEU A 51 5.15 0.10 -10.11
C LEU A 51 6.16 -0.80 -9.38
N VAL A 52 7.35 -0.30 -9.08
CA VAL A 52 8.37 -1.06 -8.33
C VAL A 52 7.81 -1.40 -6.96
N ASN A 53 7.98 -2.66 -6.55
CA ASN A 53 7.49 -3.13 -5.27
C ASN A 53 8.58 -3.01 -4.19
N HIS A 54 8.12 -2.80 -2.96
CA HIS A 54 8.98 -2.98 -1.81
C HIS A 54 9.27 -4.47 -1.61
N PHE A 55 10.54 -4.84 -1.45
CA PHE A 55 10.94 -6.26 -1.37
C PHE A 55 10.19 -7.04 -0.27
N SER A 56 9.86 -6.40 0.86
CA SER A 56 9.14 -7.06 1.96
C SER A 56 7.67 -7.36 1.62
N CYS A 57 7.06 -6.69 0.64
CA CYS A 57 5.70 -7.02 0.18
C CYS A 57 5.66 -8.44 -0.41
N ILE A 58 6.69 -8.84 -1.16
CA ILE A 58 6.77 -10.16 -1.79
C ILE A 58 6.99 -11.26 -0.76
N GLN A 59 7.59 -10.94 0.40
CA GLN A 59 7.70 -11.91 1.50
C GLN A 59 6.34 -12.37 2.03
N LEU A 60 5.27 -11.58 1.88
CA LEU A 60 3.92 -12.00 2.27
C LEU A 60 3.39 -13.16 1.41
N VAL A 61 3.91 -13.32 0.20
CA VAL A 61 3.60 -14.44 -0.71
C VAL A 61 4.75 -15.44 -0.82
N SER A 62 5.66 -15.45 0.16
CA SER A 62 6.85 -16.33 0.21
C SER A 62 6.56 -17.83 0.16
N HIS A 63 5.30 -18.24 0.36
CA HIS A 63 4.84 -19.62 0.14
C HIS A 63 4.86 -20.02 -1.35
N LEU A 64 4.87 -19.05 -2.27
CA LEU A 64 5.03 -19.27 -3.70
C LEU A 64 6.52 -19.51 -4.03
N PRO A 65 6.86 -20.52 -4.86
CA PRO A 65 8.25 -20.86 -5.18
C PRO A 65 9.11 -19.69 -5.68
N LYS A 66 8.52 -18.77 -6.46
CA LYS A 66 9.21 -17.58 -7.00
C LYS A 66 9.44 -16.47 -5.97
N ALA A 67 8.70 -16.45 -4.87
CA ALA A 67 8.74 -15.38 -3.87
C ALA A 67 9.61 -15.73 -2.65
N ARG A 68 9.95 -17.02 -2.47
CA ARG A 68 10.62 -17.55 -1.27
C ARG A 68 11.98 -16.91 -0.96
N ASN A 69 12.67 -16.37 -1.98
CA ASN A 69 13.99 -15.75 -1.86
C ASN A 69 14.05 -14.34 -2.47
N ALA A 70 12.89 -13.68 -2.62
CA ALA A 70 12.84 -12.32 -3.16
C ALA A 70 13.63 -11.36 -2.25
N LYS A 71 14.68 -10.75 -2.81
CA LYS A 71 15.52 -9.74 -2.17
C LYS A 71 15.46 -8.46 -2.99
N ALA A 72 15.77 -7.33 -2.36
CA ALA A 72 15.99 -6.10 -3.10
C ALA A 72 17.12 -6.31 -4.12
N ASN A 73 16.84 -6.03 -5.39
CA ASN A 73 17.79 -6.08 -6.51
C ASN A 73 18.00 -4.69 -7.13
N ALA A 74 17.24 -3.70 -6.68
CA ALA A 74 17.37 -2.31 -7.05
C ALA A 74 17.36 -1.39 -5.82
N GLU A 75 17.94 -0.21 -5.95
CA GLU A 75 18.03 0.79 -4.91
C GLU A 75 17.65 2.18 -5.41
N TRP A 76 17.01 2.96 -4.52
CA TRP A 76 16.61 4.32 -4.81
C TRP A 76 17.75 5.30 -4.52
N HIS A 77 17.99 6.22 -5.44
CA HIS A 77 18.87 7.36 -5.21
C HIS A 77 18.17 8.67 -5.50
N GLN A 78 18.62 9.71 -4.81
CA GLN A 78 18.29 11.09 -5.13
C GLN A 78 19.54 11.79 -5.65
N VAL A 79 19.40 12.46 -6.77
CA VAL A 79 20.50 13.17 -7.42
C VAL A 79 20.06 14.58 -7.80
N LEU A 80 21.00 15.52 -7.80
CA LEU A 80 20.79 16.85 -8.35
C LEU A 80 21.37 16.86 -9.76
N VAL A 81 20.51 17.11 -10.76
CA VAL A 81 20.92 17.30 -12.15
C VAL A 81 20.60 18.75 -12.48
N ASP A 82 21.61 19.55 -12.80
CA ASP A 82 21.49 20.98 -13.09
C ASP A 82 20.71 21.77 -12.01
N GLY A 83 20.92 21.41 -10.75
CA GLY A 83 20.25 22.02 -9.60
C GLY A 83 18.82 21.52 -9.34
N TRP A 84 18.30 20.60 -10.15
CA TRP A 84 16.96 20.01 -9.97
C TRP A 84 17.03 18.64 -9.30
N PRO A 85 16.20 18.37 -8.27
CA PRO A 85 16.15 17.08 -7.60
C PRO A 85 15.45 16.02 -8.45
N HIS A 86 16.11 14.88 -8.62
CA HIS A 86 15.61 13.72 -9.34
C HIS A 86 15.67 12.48 -8.46
N ILE A 87 14.72 11.56 -8.67
CA ILE A 87 14.74 10.22 -8.10
C ILE A 87 15.12 9.26 -9.23
N ILE A 88 16.14 8.44 -8.99
CA ILE A 88 16.59 7.41 -9.92
C ILE A 88 16.58 6.05 -9.21
N LEU A 89 16.42 4.99 -10.00
CA LEU A 89 16.51 3.62 -9.54
C LEU A 89 17.69 2.95 -10.25
N THR A 90 18.56 2.31 -9.49
CA THR A 90 19.74 1.60 -10.00
C THR A 90 19.72 0.16 -9.52
N THR A 91 20.49 -0.70 -10.16
CA THR A 91 20.68 -2.08 -9.73
C THR A 91 21.63 -2.15 -8.55
N VAL A 92 21.32 -2.98 -7.55
CA VAL A 92 22.25 -3.26 -6.43
C VAL A 92 23.50 -3.94 -6.99
N PRO A 93 24.71 -3.42 -6.71
CA PRO A 93 25.95 -4.02 -7.20
C PRO A 93 26.07 -5.51 -6.86
N GLY A 94 26.41 -6.32 -7.86
CA GLY A 94 26.56 -7.78 -7.70
C GLY A 94 25.25 -8.57 -7.70
N THR A 95 24.10 -7.93 -7.92
CA THR A 95 22.81 -8.62 -8.05
C THR A 95 22.38 -8.66 -9.52
N PRO A 96 22.48 -9.82 -10.21
CA PRO A 96 22.01 -9.93 -11.58
C PRO A 96 20.48 -9.81 -11.63
N ILE A 97 19.97 -9.10 -12.63
CA ILE A 97 18.55 -9.03 -12.96
C ILE A 97 18.38 -9.68 -14.33
N ASN A 98 17.71 -10.83 -14.38
CA ASN A 98 17.45 -11.57 -15.59
C ASN A 98 16.07 -11.22 -16.17
N PRO A 99 15.81 -11.54 -17.45
CA PRO A 99 14.47 -11.43 -17.99
C PRO A 99 13.45 -12.19 -17.14
N ASN A 100 12.32 -11.54 -16.86
CA ASN A 100 11.23 -12.01 -15.98
C ASN A 100 11.51 -11.96 -14.47
N ASP A 101 12.67 -11.45 -14.03
CA ASP A 101 12.88 -11.12 -12.63
C ASP A 101 12.06 -9.87 -12.26
N GLU A 102 11.42 -9.90 -11.10
CA GLU A 102 10.72 -8.72 -10.58
C GLU A 102 11.73 -7.72 -10.01
N ILE A 103 11.56 -6.44 -10.32
CA ILE A 103 12.39 -5.37 -9.76
C ILE A 103 11.85 -5.01 -8.39
N LEU A 104 12.70 -5.16 -7.37
CA LEU A 104 12.36 -4.97 -5.96
C LEU A 104 13.36 -4.02 -5.33
N ALA A 105 12.86 -3.02 -4.59
CA ALA A 105 13.70 -2.09 -3.86
C ALA A 105 13.31 -1.94 -2.39
N ASP A 106 14.23 -1.42 -1.58
CA ASP A 106 13.96 -1.06 -0.19
C ASP A 106 13.41 0.36 -0.10
N PHE A 107 12.21 0.51 0.46
CA PHE A 107 11.48 1.77 0.58
C PHE A 107 11.59 2.34 2.00
N GLY A 108 12.27 1.61 2.90
CA GLY A 108 12.40 1.92 4.31
C GLY A 108 11.32 1.24 5.16
N GLY A 109 11.72 0.80 6.36
CA GLY A 109 10.83 0.08 7.28
C GLY A 109 9.63 0.90 7.75
N ASP A 110 9.75 2.21 7.90
CA ASP A 110 8.64 3.06 8.35
C ASP A 110 7.59 3.28 7.27
N TRP A 111 8.01 3.31 6.00
CA TRP A 111 7.09 3.29 4.87
C TRP A 111 6.27 2.00 4.89
N PHE A 112 6.95 0.85 5.00
CA PHE A 112 6.29 -0.45 4.94
C PHE A 112 5.32 -0.68 6.12
N LYS A 113 5.72 -0.29 7.34
CA LYS A 113 4.83 -0.31 8.52
C LYS A 113 3.56 0.51 8.28
N ASN A 114 3.67 1.68 7.66
CA ASN A 114 2.52 2.53 7.36
C ASN A 114 1.61 1.91 6.30
N VAL A 115 2.17 1.32 5.25
CA VAL A 115 1.41 0.61 4.21
C VAL A 115 0.64 -0.56 4.81
N ILE A 116 1.29 -1.42 5.60
CA ILE A 116 0.62 -2.52 6.30
C ILE A 116 -0.50 -2.00 7.18
N ARG A 117 -0.22 -0.99 8.02
CA ARG A 117 -1.22 -0.41 8.93
C ARG A 117 -2.46 0.09 8.19
N LEU A 118 -2.26 0.81 7.08
CA LEU A 118 -3.36 1.32 6.26
C LEU A 118 -4.13 0.18 5.59
N ALA A 119 -3.42 -0.77 4.96
CA ALA A 119 -4.03 -1.93 4.31
C ALA A 119 -4.87 -2.74 5.30
N SER A 120 -4.35 -3.03 6.51
CA SER A 120 -5.09 -3.71 7.56
C SER A 120 -6.35 -2.93 7.96
N GLN A 121 -6.27 -1.61 8.14
CA GLN A 121 -7.44 -0.78 8.46
C GLN A 121 -8.53 -0.85 7.38
N PHE A 122 -8.14 -0.83 6.10
CA PHE A 122 -9.08 -0.98 4.99
C PHE A 122 -9.71 -2.37 4.98
N LEU A 123 -8.91 -3.43 5.08
CA LEU A 123 -9.39 -4.81 5.12
C LEU A 123 -10.34 -5.05 6.32
N TYR A 124 -10.03 -4.52 7.50
CA TYR A 124 -10.91 -4.64 8.66
C TYR A 124 -12.27 -3.99 8.43
N ARG A 125 -12.29 -2.80 7.83
CA ARG A 125 -13.54 -2.10 7.49
C ARG A 125 -14.35 -2.88 6.46
N GLU A 126 -13.69 -3.35 5.42
CA GLU A 126 -14.32 -4.12 4.35
C GLU A 126 -14.89 -5.45 4.88
N LEU A 127 -14.11 -6.22 5.64
CA LEU A 127 -14.56 -7.46 6.27
C LEU A 127 -15.73 -7.25 7.24
N THR A 128 -15.69 -6.17 8.03
CA THR A 128 -16.77 -5.83 8.97
C THR A 128 -18.03 -5.44 8.21
N PHE A 129 -17.90 -4.66 7.14
CA PHE A 129 -19.01 -4.31 6.27
C PHE A 129 -19.65 -5.57 5.68
N TYR A 130 -18.86 -6.43 5.03
CA TYR A 130 -19.36 -7.69 4.46
C TYR A 130 -20.07 -8.56 5.50
N ARG A 131 -19.47 -8.74 6.69
CA ARG A 131 -20.10 -9.51 7.78
C ARG A 131 -21.40 -8.89 8.24
N SER A 132 -21.48 -7.56 8.35
CA SER A 132 -22.70 -6.86 8.78
C SER A 132 -23.83 -6.99 7.76
N VAL A 133 -23.51 -6.92 6.47
CA VAL A 133 -24.48 -7.06 5.37
C VAL A 133 -24.95 -8.51 5.28
N ALA A 134 -24.02 -9.46 5.32
CA ALA A 134 -24.35 -10.89 5.33
C ALA A 134 -25.23 -11.26 6.54
N PHE A 135 -24.93 -10.74 7.72
CA PHE A 135 -25.73 -10.96 8.93
C PHE A 135 -27.14 -10.36 8.81
N LYS A 136 -27.28 -9.14 8.27
CA LYS A 136 -28.59 -8.54 8.02
C LYS A 136 -29.40 -9.34 6.99
N GLN A 137 -28.74 -9.85 5.95
CA GLN A 137 -29.38 -10.68 4.93
C GLN A 137 -29.88 -11.99 5.55
N PHE A 138 -29.01 -12.70 6.28
CA PHE A 138 -29.36 -13.93 6.98
C PHE A 138 -30.55 -13.74 7.93
N ASN A 139 -30.55 -12.67 8.75
CA ASN A 139 -31.67 -12.41 9.67
C ASN A 139 -32.99 -12.13 8.94
N ARG A 140 -32.96 -11.42 7.80
CA ARG A 140 -34.17 -11.19 7.00
C ARG A 140 -34.72 -12.49 6.42
N ASP A 141 -33.84 -13.33 5.89
CA ASP A 141 -34.24 -14.58 5.26
C ASP A 141 -34.77 -15.58 6.30
N TRP A 142 -34.16 -15.61 7.49
CA TRP A 142 -34.65 -16.39 8.63
C TRP A 142 -36.03 -15.92 9.10
N LEU A 143 -36.23 -14.61 9.29
CA LEU A 143 -37.52 -14.06 9.70
C LEU A 143 -38.63 -14.35 8.67
N ARG A 144 -38.32 -14.25 7.37
CA ARG A 144 -39.27 -14.62 6.30
C ARG A 144 -39.69 -16.08 6.39
N SER A 145 -38.72 -16.99 6.54
CA SER A 145 -39.01 -18.42 6.69
C SER A 145 -39.92 -18.73 7.89
N GLN A 146 -39.75 -18.03 9.01
CA GLN A 146 -40.62 -18.19 10.18
C GLN A 146 -42.05 -17.69 9.89
N ILE A 147 -42.19 -16.53 9.23
CA ILE A 147 -43.50 -16.00 8.84
C ILE A 147 -44.22 -16.96 7.87
N ASP A 148 -43.50 -17.47 6.87
CA ASP A 148 -44.05 -18.41 5.88
C ASP A 148 -44.53 -19.70 6.55
N HIS A 149 -43.79 -20.21 7.54
CA HIS A 149 -44.19 -21.39 8.32
C HIS A 149 -45.48 -21.14 9.12
N ILE A 150 -45.58 -20.00 9.81
CA ILE A 150 -46.78 -19.62 10.58
C ILE A 150 -47.98 -19.42 9.65
N ALA A 151 -47.78 -18.79 8.49
CA ALA A 151 -48.83 -18.59 7.50
C ALA A 151 -49.33 -19.93 6.93
N ALA A 152 -48.43 -20.88 6.67
CA ALA A 152 -48.79 -22.22 6.24
C ALA A 152 -49.59 -22.98 7.31
N GLU A 153 -49.18 -22.94 8.58
CA GLU A 153 -49.93 -23.54 9.69
C GLU A 153 -51.32 -22.92 9.87
N ALA A 154 -51.43 -21.60 9.74
CA ALA A 154 -52.70 -20.90 9.84
C ALA A 154 -53.64 -21.28 8.69
N ALA A 155 -53.14 -21.40 7.47
CA ALA A 155 -53.93 -21.81 6.30
C ALA A 155 -54.52 -23.22 6.46
N VAL A 156 -53.75 -24.17 7.02
CA VAL A 156 -54.22 -25.54 7.30
C VAL A 156 -55.35 -25.53 8.34
N LYS A 157 -55.26 -24.71 9.39
CA LYS A 157 -56.29 -24.62 10.44
C LYS A 157 -57.61 -24.02 9.95
N VAL A 158 -57.57 -23.09 9.00
CA VAL A 158 -58.79 -22.51 8.39
C VAL A 158 -59.51 -23.55 7.53
N ASP A 159 -58.78 -24.35 6.76
CA ASP A 159 -59.34 -25.42 5.92
C ASP A 159 -59.95 -26.59 6.74
N GLU A 160 -59.50 -26.78 7.99
CA GLU A 160 -60.09 -27.72 8.94
C GLU A 160 -61.33 -27.18 9.67
N THR A 161 -61.53 -25.86 9.73
CA THR A 161 -62.69 -25.23 10.39
C THR A 161 -63.86 -24.94 9.45
N ASP A 162 -63.62 -24.94 8.13
CA ASP A 162 -64.64 -24.85 7.08
C ASP A 162 -65.21 -26.22 6.63
N LYS A 163 -64.87 -27.32 7.32
CA LYS A 163 -65.45 -28.67 7.15
C LYS A 163 -66.35 -29.06 8.32
#